data_AF-A0A9X1QH06-F1
#
_entry.id   AF-A0A9X1QH06-F1
#
_cell.length_a   1.000
_cell.length_b   1.000
_cell.length_c   1.000
_cell.angle_alpha   90.00
_cell.angle_beta   90.00
_cell.angle_gamma   90.00
#
_symmetry.space_group_name_H-M   'P 1'
#
loop_
_entity.id
_entity.type
_entity.pdbx_description
1 polymer ?
#
loop_
_entity_poly.entity_id
_entity_poly.type
_entity_poly.pdbx_seq_one_letter_code
_entity_poly.pdbx_strand_id
1 'polypeptide(L)'
;MILIGLIKNEDPTSLIDPLNLESVEAVYEYLSLVLKKRNFVLSTPLTIETLTESFKLEKPLLINFGERSVSLMMGEEHVIMASTSRFIHVGLLQELADL
;
A
#
# COMPACT_ATOMS: atom_id res chain seq x y z
N MET A 1 -8.08 -9.92 -6.04
CA MET A 1 -7.51 -9.54 -4.73
C MET A 1 -6.50 -8.43 -4.95
N ILE A 2 -6.46 -7.47 -4.02
CA ILE A 2 -5.53 -6.34 -4.06
C ILE A 2 -4.49 -6.58 -2.98
N LEU A 3 -3.22 -6.57 -3.37
CA LEU A 3 -2.10 -6.73 -2.46
C LEU A 3 -1.56 -5.35 -2.09
N ILE A 4 -1.36 -5.12 -0.80
CA ILE A 4 -0.75 -3.90 -0.24
C ILE A 4 0.44 -4.30 0.61
N GLY A 5 1.53 -3.54 0.55
CA GLY A 5 2.63 -3.68 1.50
C GLY A 5 3.52 -2.45 1.50
N LEU A 6 4.40 -2.37 2.50
CA LEU A 6 5.45 -1.37 2.53
C LEU A 6 6.61 -1.80 1.65
N ILE A 7 7.26 -0.85 1.01
CA ILE A 7 8.53 -1.03 0.32
C ILE A 7 9.56 -0.05 0.87
N LYS A 8 10.84 -0.39 0.76
CA LYS A 8 11.91 0.58 0.91
C LYS A 8 12.12 1.30 -0.41
N ASN A 9 12.34 2.59 -0.37
CA ASN A 9 12.52 3.37 -1.61
C ASN A 9 13.80 2.97 -2.35
N GLU A 10 14.82 2.55 -1.61
CA GLU A 10 16.08 2.03 -2.14
C GLU A 10 16.04 0.55 -2.58
N ASP A 11 15.02 -0.21 -2.14
CA ASP A 11 14.79 -1.60 -2.55
C ASP A 11 13.28 -1.85 -2.74
N PRO A 12 12.73 -1.47 -3.90
CA PRO A 12 11.30 -1.62 -4.19
C PRO A 12 10.91 -3.07 -4.51
N THR A 13 11.85 -4.03 -4.48
CA THR A 13 11.59 -5.44 -4.81
C THR A 13 11.17 -6.27 -3.61
N SER A 14 11.34 -5.73 -2.41
CA SER A 14 10.98 -6.36 -1.14
C SER A 14 9.66 -5.78 -0.62
N LEU A 15 8.61 -6.60 -0.60
CA LEU A 15 7.32 -6.23 -0.04
C LEU A 15 7.26 -6.62 1.44
N ILE A 16 7.05 -5.64 2.30
CA ILE A 16 7.03 -5.77 3.75
C ILE A 16 5.59 -5.70 4.25
N ASP A 17 5.23 -6.64 5.12
CA ASP A 17 3.90 -6.87 5.67
C ASP A 17 2.81 -6.90 4.60
N PRO A 18 2.91 -7.80 3.61
CA PRO A 18 1.86 -7.93 2.60
C PRO A 18 0.52 -8.22 3.24
N LEU A 19 -0.49 -7.44 2.85
CA LEU A 19 -1.89 -7.57 3.23
C LEU A 19 -2.73 -7.74 1.97
N ASN A 20 -3.61 -8.73 2.00
CA ASN A 20 -4.56 -8.99 0.94
C ASN A 20 -5.91 -8.39 1.31
N LEU A 21 -6.45 -7.57 0.41
CA LEU A 21 -7.75 -6.94 0.54
C LEU A 21 -8.65 -7.31 -0.64
N GLU A 22 -9.94 -7.47 -0.37
CA GLU A 22 -10.87 -8.04 -1.33
C GLU A 22 -11.37 -7.03 -2.38
N SER A 23 -11.38 -5.74 -2.04
CA SER A 23 -11.90 -4.69 -2.93
C SER A 23 -11.20 -3.34 -2.74
N VAL A 24 -11.46 -2.41 -3.68
CA VAL A 24 -10.94 -1.04 -3.63
C VAL A 24 -11.50 -0.28 -2.43
N GLU A 25 -12.74 -0.56 -2.04
CA GLU A 25 -13.37 -0.02 -0.84
C GLU A 25 -12.64 -0.48 0.42
N ALA A 26 -12.31 -1.77 0.53
CA ALA A 26 -11.53 -2.29 1.65
C ALA A 26 -10.14 -1.64 1.73
N VAL A 27 -9.49 -1.40 0.58
CA VAL A 27 -8.24 -0.64 0.50
C VAL A 27 -8.42 0.78 1.02
N TYR A 28 -9.45 1.49 0.54
CA TYR A 28 -9.71 2.86 0.95
C TYR A 28 -10.01 2.99 2.45
N GLU A 29 -10.81 2.09 3.00
CA GLU A 29 -11.14 2.02 4.43
C GLU A 29 -9.89 1.78 5.27
N TYR A 30 -9.09 0.77 4.89
CA TYR A 30 -7.83 0.45 5.55
C TYR A 30 -6.88 1.66 5.57
N LEU A 31 -6.67 2.30 4.41
CA LEU A 31 -5.78 3.45 4.30
C LEU A 31 -6.31 4.65 5.08
N SER A 32 -7.61 4.91 5.04
CA SER A 32 -8.23 5.97 5.81
C SER A 32 -8.00 5.80 7.32
N LEU A 33 -8.04 4.55 7.80
CA LEU A 33 -7.78 4.23 9.21
C LEU A 33 -6.31 4.42 9.58
N VAL A 34 -5.38 3.85 8.79
CA VAL A 34 -3.92 3.96 9.04
C VAL A 34 -3.43 5.41 8.95
N LEU A 35 -3.86 6.16 7.93
CA LEU A 35 -3.43 7.53 7.70
C LEU A 35 -3.95 8.50 8.78
N LYS A 36 -5.22 8.34 9.20
CA LYS A 36 -5.80 9.14 10.30
C LYS A 36 -5.05 8.91 11.61
N LYS A 37 -4.74 7.65 11.95
CA LYS A 37 -4.08 7.30 13.23
C LYS A 37 -2.67 7.87 13.36
N ARG A 38 -1.95 8.03 12.24
CA ARG A 38 -0.53 8.43 12.23
C ARG A 38 -0.27 9.85 11.76
N ASN A 39 -1.32 10.63 11.47
CA ASN A 39 -1.24 11.98 10.93
C ASN A 39 -0.31 12.06 9.70
N PHE A 40 -0.34 11.01 8.86
CA PHE A 40 0.44 10.99 7.63
C PHE A 40 -0.16 12.00 6.65
N VAL A 41 0.61 13.03 6.32
CA VAL A 41 0.23 13.98 5.28
C VAL A 41 0.57 13.35 3.93
N LEU A 42 -0.45 12.97 3.18
CA LEU A 42 -0.26 12.55 1.80
C LEU A 42 -0.02 13.76 0.90
N SER A 43 0.89 13.62 -0.06
CA SER A 43 1.10 14.64 -1.11
C SER A 43 -0.10 14.77 -2.04
N THR A 44 -0.93 13.73 -2.13
CA THR A 44 -2.12 13.67 -2.98
C THR A 44 -3.28 13.07 -2.17
N PRO A 45 -4.46 13.70 -2.15
CA PRO A 45 -5.63 13.13 -1.50
C PRO A 45 -5.98 11.79 -2.13
N LEU A 46 -6.09 10.74 -1.32
CA LEU A 46 -6.52 9.43 -1.77
C LEU A 46 -8.05 9.36 -1.74
N THR A 47 -8.66 8.95 -2.85
CA THR A 47 -10.10 8.72 -3.00
C THR A 47 -10.36 7.34 -3.59
N ILE A 48 -11.57 6.80 -3.43
CA ILE A 48 -11.97 5.54 -4.08
C ILE A 48 -11.81 5.64 -5.60
N GLU A 49 -12.18 6.78 -6.19
CA GLU A 49 -12.04 7.02 -7.64
C GLU A 49 -10.58 6.98 -8.09
N THR A 50 -9.67 7.65 -7.38
CA THR A 50 -8.24 7.66 -7.73
C THR A 50 -7.61 6.28 -7.57
N LEU A 51 -7.99 5.51 -6.55
CA LEU A 51 -7.57 4.11 -6.41
C LEU A 51 -8.09 3.24 -7.56
N THR A 52 -9.37 3.39 -7.90
CA THR A 52 -10.02 2.63 -8.97
C THR A 52 -9.35 2.87 -10.32
N GLU A 53 -9.12 4.14 -10.67
CA GLU A 53 -8.41 4.52 -11.90
C GLU A 53 -6.97 4.00 -11.90
N SER A 54 -6.27 4.08 -10.76
CA SER A 54 -4.88 3.61 -10.65
C SER A 54 -4.75 2.10 -10.87
N PHE A 55 -5.67 1.29 -10.34
CA PHE A 55 -5.62 -0.16 -10.51
C PHE A 55 -5.93 -0.62 -11.94
N LYS A 56 -6.68 0.15 -12.73
CA LYS A 56 -6.88 -0.12 -14.17
C LYS A 56 -5.61 0.02 -14.99
N LEU A 57 -4.58 0.69 -14.48
CA LEU A 57 -3.33 0.94 -15.21
C LEU A 57 -2.40 -0.29 -15.25
N GLU A 58 -2.76 -1.39 -14.60
CA GLU A 58 -1.96 -2.63 -14.51
C GLU A 58 -0.51 -2.38 -14.05
N LYS A 59 -0.35 -1.39 -13.16
CA LYS A 59 0.94 -1.01 -12.58
C LYS A 59 0.81 -0.83 -11.07
N PRO A 60 1.89 -1.07 -10.30
CA PRO A 60 1.89 -0.78 -8.88
C PRO A 60 1.62 0.71 -8.64
N LEU A 61 0.63 1.01 -7.81
CA LEU A 61 0.44 2.34 -7.25
C LEU A 61 1.38 2.49 -6.06
N LEU A 62 2.14 3.60 -6.05
CA LEU A 62 3.05 3.95 -4.97
C LEU A 62 2.54 5.19 -4.24
N ILE A 63 2.41 5.09 -2.92
CA ILE A 63 2.10 6.22 -2.05
C ILE A 63 3.33 6.51 -1.19
N ASN A 64 3.95 7.66 -1.41
CA ASN A 64 5.12 8.10 -0.65
C ASN A 64 4.69 8.78 0.65
N PHE A 65 5.32 8.42 1.76
CA PHE A 65 5.07 9.06 3.06
C PHE A 65 5.99 10.28 3.29
N GLY A 66 5.99 11.27 2.39
CA GLY A 66 6.81 12.49 2.52
C GLY A 66 8.32 12.19 2.53
N GLU A 67 9.06 12.71 3.52
CA GLU A 67 10.52 12.53 3.66
C GLU A 67 10.96 11.14 4.19
N ARG A 68 10.05 10.16 4.23
CA ARG A 68 10.35 8.81 4.73
C ARG A 68 11.07 7.98 3.66
N SER A 69 11.92 7.06 4.11
CA SER A 69 12.61 6.08 3.25
C SER A 69 11.73 4.89 2.83
N VAL A 70 10.44 4.93 3.16
CA VAL A 70 9.49 3.87 2.86
C VAL A 70 8.27 4.45 2.15
N SER A 71 7.70 3.62 1.30
CA SER A 71 6.47 3.92 0.57
C SER A 71 5.53 2.75 0.66
N LEU A 72 4.26 3.03 0.45
CA LEU A 72 3.25 2.00 0.33
C LEU A 72 3.12 1.60 -1.15
N MET A 73 3.24 0.31 -1.44
CA MET A 73 2.97 -0.26 -2.75
C MET A 73 1.65 -1.01 -2.71
N MET A 74 0.81 -0.79 -3.72
CA MET A 74 -0.48 -1.49 -3.84
C MET A 74 -0.88 -1.71 -5.28
N GLY A 75 -1.63 -2.77 -5.53
CA GLY A 75 -2.09 -3.13 -6.86
C GLY A 75 -2.78 -4.48 -6.85
N GLU A 76 -3.28 -4.91 -8.00
CA GLU A 76 -3.74 -6.29 -8.14
C GLU A 76 -2.61 -7.26 -7.80
N GLU A 77 -2.95 -8.37 -7.15
CA GLU A 77 -1.97 -9.34 -6.64
C GLU A 77 -0.94 -9.73 -7.72
N HIS A 78 -1.41 -10.05 -8.93
CA HIS A 78 -0.53 -10.45 -10.02
C HIS A 78 0.45 -9.33 -10.46
N VAL A 79 0.02 -8.06 -10.42
CA VAL A 79 0.85 -6.89 -10.74
C VAL A 79 1.96 -6.72 -9.71
N ILE A 80 1.62 -6.88 -8.42
CA ILE A 80 2.58 -6.74 -7.34
C ILE A 80 3.56 -7.91 -7.32
N MET A 81 3.10 -9.15 -7.52
CA MET A 81 3.98 -10.32 -7.61
C MET A 81 4.92 -10.26 -8.82
N ALA A 82 4.54 -9.61 -9.92
CA ALA A 82 5.44 -9.36 -11.04
C ALA A 82 6.52 -8.30 -10.74
N SER A 83 6.27 -7.42 -9.76
CA SER A 83 7.13 -6.28 -9.40
C SER A 83 7.98 -6.53 -8.16
N THR A 84 7.75 -7.62 -7.45
CA THR A 84 8.38 -7.96 -6.16
C THR A 84 8.96 -9.37 -6.21
N SER A 85 10.02 -9.61 -5.45
CA SER A 85 10.72 -10.91 -5.41
C SER A 85 10.89 -11.47 -4.00
N ARG A 86 10.59 -10.66 -2.98
CA ARG A 86 10.75 -11.01 -1.57
C ARG A 86 9.56 -10.50 -0.77
N PHE A 87 9.11 -11.32 0.17
CA PHE A 87 8.02 -11.01 1.10
C PHE A 87 8.55 -11.13 2.52
N ILE A 88 8.37 -10.07 3.31
CA ILE A 88 8.92 -9.95 4.66
C ILE A 88 7.76 -9.67 5.61
N HIS A 89 7.60 -10.45 6.68
CA HIS A 89 6.58 -10.22 7.70
C HIS A 89 7.26 -9.80 9.01
N VAL A 90 6.99 -8.58 9.44
CA VAL A 90 7.49 -7.95 10.68
C VAL A 90 6.35 -7.43 11.57
N GLY A 91 5.10 -7.43 11.08
CA GLY A 91 3.89 -7.14 11.87
C GLY A 91 3.51 -5.66 11.96
N LEU A 92 4.21 -4.76 11.25
CA LEU A 92 4.01 -3.31 11.36
C LEU A 92 2.64 -2.88 10.82
N LEU A 93 2.24 -3.37 9.65
CA LEU A 93 0.95 -2.99 9.06
C LEU A 93 -0.24 -3.55 9.84
N GLN A 94 -0.09 -4.74 10.42
CA GLN A 94 -1.15 -5.35 11.24
C GLN A 94 -1.34 -4.61 12.56
N GLU A 95 -0.25 -4.24 13.25
CA GLU A 95 -0.31 -3.37 14.44
C GLU A 95 -0.93 -2.00 14.15
N LEU A 96 -0.72 -1.45 12.95
CA LEU A 96 -1.30 -0.16 12.54
C LEU A 96 -2.81 -0.22 12.33
N ALA A 97 -3.35 -1.40 11.99
CA ALA A 97 -4.78 -1.62 11.81
C ALA A 97 -5.50 -1.84 13.15
N ASP A 98 -4.90 -2.62 14.05
CA ASP A 98 -5.51 -3.10 15.30
C ASP A 98 -5.52 -2.06 16.46
N LEU A 99 -4.75 -0.95 16.38
CA LEU A 99 -4.65 0.11 17.41
C LEU A 99 -5.50 1.35 17.11
#